data_AF-A0A961L107-F1
#
_entry.id   AF-A0A961L107-F1
#
_cell.length_a   1.000
_cell.length_b   1.000
_cell.length_c   1.000
_cell.angle_alpha   90.00
_cell.angle_beta   90.00
_cell.angle_gamma   90.00
#
_symmetry.space_group_name_H-M   'P 1'
#
loop_
_entity.id
_entity.type
_entity.pdbx_description
1 polymer ?
#
loop_
_entity_poly.entity_id
_entity_poly.type
_entity_poly.pdbx_seq_one_letter_code
_entity_poly.pdbx_strand_id
1 'polypeptide(L)'
;MGRQAGLFDIEERLRELSAKGDDLERIDALVDFEGFRAELERAVPRSDRARGGRPPYDHVLMFRMLILQASHSLSDERTEYLV
;
A
#
# COMPACT_ATOMS: atom_id res chain seq x y z
N MET A 1 2.93 -27.73 7.80
CA MET A 1 2.87 -28.10 6.38
C MET A 1 2.44 -26.86 5.60
N GLY A 2 3.39 -26.06 5.11
CA GLY A 2 3.07 -24.88 4.31
C GLY A 2 2.59 -25.33 2.94
N ARG A 3 1.35 -24.99 2.57
CA ARG A 3 0.83 -25.24 1.23
C ARG A 3 1.71 -24.47 0.26
N GLN A 4 2.42 -25.20 -0.61
CA GLN A 4 3.18 -24.58 -1.69
C GLN A 4 2.18 -23.88 -2.62
N ALA A 5 2.32 -22.57 -2.76
CA ALA A 5 1.46 -21.80 -3.64
C ALA A 5 1.65 -22.32 -5.07
N GLY A 6 0.54 -22.65 -5.75
CA GLY A 6 0.52 -22.97 -7.17
C GLY A 6 1.00 -21.79 -7.99
N LEU A 7 1.42 -22.06 -9.23
CA LEU A 7 1.97 -21.05 -10.15
C LEU A 7 1.05 -19.83 -10.35
N PHE A 8 -0.27 -20.02 -10.19
CA PHE A 8 -1.29 -19.00 -10.44
C PHE A 8 -1.99 -18.48 -9.18
N ASP A 9 -1.60 -18.92 -7.98
CA ASP A 9 -2.32 -18.59 -6.74
C ASP A 9 -2.37 -17.07 -6.47
N ILE A 10 -1.34 -16.33 -6.88
CA ILE A 10 -1.30 -14.87 -6.76
C ILE A 10 -2.28 -14.21 -7.72
N GLU A 11 -2.27 -14.62 -8.99
CA GLU A 11 -3.18 -14.06 -10.00
C GLU A 11 -4.64 -14.36 -9.67
N GLU A 12 -4.92 -15.58 -9.20
CA GLU A 12 -6.25 -15.99 -8.77
C GLU A 12 -6.72 -15.16 -7.57
N ARG A 13 -5.86 -14.97 -6.57
CA ARG A 13 -6.17 -14.11 -5.42
C ARG A 13 -6.39 -12.65 -5.80
N LEU A 14 -5.60 -12.10 -6.72
CA LEU A 14 -5.80 -10.75 -7.23
C LEU A 14 -7.13 -10.64 -7.98
N ARG A 15 -7.47 -11.59 -8.86
CA ARG A 15 -8.78 -11.62 -9.54
C ARG A 15 -9.95 -11.70 -8.57
N GLU A 16 -9.83 -12.52 -7.51
CA GLU A 16 -10.85 -12.58 -6.46
C GLU A 16 -11.02 -11.25 -5.72
N LEU A 17 -9.93 -10.52 -5.47
CA LEU A 17 -9.96 -9.20 -4.85
C LEU A 17 -10.64 -8.18 -5.76
N SER A 18 -10.21 -8.09 -7.03
CA SER A 18 -10.84 -7.20 -8.02
C SER A 18 -12.35 -7.53 -8.18
N ALA A 19 -12.72 -8.81 -8.20
CA ALA A 19 -14.12 -9.25 -8.31
C ALA A 19 -14.99 -8.84 -7.11
N LYS A 20 -14.39 -8.70 -5.91
CA LYS A 20 -15.08 -8.20 -4.70
C LYS A 20 -15.27 -6.69 -4.71
N GLY A 21 -14.70 -6.00 -5.70
CA GLY A 21 -14.76 -4.55 -5.85
C GLY A 21 -13.68 -3.87 -5.04
N ASP A 22 -12.44 -4.02 -5.47
CA ASP A 22 -11.28 -3.36 -4.85
C ASP A 22 -11.41 -1.83 -4.98
N ASP A 23 -11.63 -1.17 -3.85
CA ASP A 23 -11.78 0.28 -3.81
C ASP A 23 -10.47 0.99 -4.15
N LEU A 24 -9.30 0.38 -3.94
CA LEU A 24 -8.02 0.95 -4.36
C LEU A 24 -7.89 0.95 -5.87
N GLU A 25 -8.35 -0.09 -6.58
CA GLU A 25 -8.35 -0.09 -8.06
C GLU A 25 -9.22 1.05 -8.61
N ARG A 26 -10.36 1.32 -7.97
CA ARG A 26 -11.24 2.43 -8.37
C ARG A 26 -10.58 3.79 -8.14
N ILE A 27 -9.87 3.96 -7.02
CA ILE A 27 -9.20 5.21 -6.68
C ILE A 27 -7.97 5.42 -7.57
N ASP A 28 -7.18 4.38 -7.85
CA ASP A 28 -6.05 4.43 -8.77
C ASP A 28 -6.47 4.85 -10.19
N ALA A 29 -7.70 4.53 -10.62
CA ALA A 29 -8.23 4.99 -11.90
C ALA A 29 -8.61 6.48 -11.94
N LEU A 30 -8.83 7.10 -10.78
CA LEU A 30 -9.29 8.49 -10.65
C LEU A 30 -8.19 9.46 -10.22
N VAL A 31 -7.16 8.97 -9.52
CA VAL A 31 -6.13 9.79 -8.89
C VAL A 31 -4.77 9.41 -9.44
N ASP A 32 -4.10 10.37 -10.08
CA ASP A 32 -2.66 10.25 -10.36
C ASP A 32 -1.86 10.49 -9.07
N PHE A 33 -1.62 9.39 -8.36
CA PHE A 33 -0.88 9.39 -7.11
C PHE A 33 0.58 9.83 -7.24
N GLU A 34 1.21 9.55 -8.38
CA GLU A 34 2.62 9.91 -8.60
C GLU A 34 2.78 11.42 -8.77
N GLY A 35 1.74 12.11 -9.24
CA GLY A 35 1.68 13.57 -9.30
C GLY A 35 1.92 14.27 -7.94
N PHE A 36 1.70 13.58 -6.82
CA PHE A 36 1.92 14.12 -5.46
C PHE A 36 3.30 13.82 -4.88
N ARG A 37 4.16 13.05 -5.58
CA ARG A 37 5.44 12.57 -5.02
C ARG A 37 6.31 13.71 -4.50
N ALA A 38 6.46 14.78 -5.29
CA ALA A 38 7.31 15.90 -4.92
C ALA A 38 6.82 16.62 -3.66
N GLU A 39 5.50 16.79 -3.51
CA GLU A 39 4.89 17.34 -2.31
C GLU A 39 5.07 16.42 -1.10
N LEU A 40 4.88 15.11 -1.28
CA LEU A 40 5.00 14.12 -0.20
C LEU A 40 6.43 14.02 0.33
N GLU A 41 7.43 14.00 -0.56
CA GLU A 41 8.84 13.98 -0.19
C GLU A 41 9.27 15.24 0.57
N ARG A 42 8.72 16.40 0.18
CA ARG A 42 8.96 17.68 0.87
C ARG A 42 8.25 17.76 2.22
N ALA A 43 7.03 17.23 2.32
CA ALA A 43 6.23 17.27 3.55
C ALA A 43 6.73 16.27 4.61
N VAL A 44 7.22 15.10 4.17
CA VAL A 44 7.70 14.03 5.05
C VAL A 44 9.13 13.64 4.65
N PRO A 45 10.14 14.47 4.97
CA PRO A 45 11.53 14.16 4.66
C PRO A 45 11.98 12.92 5.43
N ARG A 46 12.66 12.00 4.75
CA ARG A 46 13.21 10.78 5.38
C ARG A 46 14.61 11.08 5.93
N SER A 47 14.94 10.49 7.07
CA SER A 47 16.24 10.64 7.71
C SER A 47 17.36 9.97 6.92
N ASP A 48 18.58 10.47 7.10
CA ASP A 48 19.80 9.85 6.56
C ASP A 48 19.92 8.38 7.01
N ARG A 49 20.15 7.49 6.04
CA ARG A 49 20.23 6.04 6.22
C ARG A 49 21.59 5.59 6.79
N ALA A 50 22.48 6.53 7.10
CA ALA A 50 23.80 6.25 7.67
C ALA A 50 23.77 5.39 8.96
N ARG A 51 22.65 5.39 9.70
CA ARG A 51 22.50 4.62 10.96
C ARG A 51 21.90 3.22 10.78
N GLY A 52 21.65 2.78 9.54
CA GLY A 52 21.03 1.48 9.25
C GLY A 52 19.56 1.40 9.66
N GLY A 53 18.94 0.23 9.47
CA GLY A 53 17.52 -0.03 9.75
C GLY A 53 16.73 -0.49 8.52
N ARG A 54 15.47 -0.89 8.73
CA ARG A 54 14.56 -1.26 7.65
C ARG A 54 14.30 -0.04 6.76
N PRO A 55 14.44 -0.13 5.42
CA PRO A 55 14.10 0.97 4.55
C PRO A 55 12.65 1.42 4.77
N PRO A 56 12.38 2.74 4.77
CA PRO A 56 11.01 3.23 4.84
C PRO A 56 10.23 2.80 3.60
N TYR A 57 8.92 2.60 3.75
CA TYR A 57 8.02 2.45 2.62
C TYR A 57 8.04 3.71 1.73
N ASP A 58 7.77 3.50 0.44
CA ASP A 58 7.62 4.58 -0.53
C ASP A 58 6.52 5.55 -0.11
N HIS A 59 6.72 6.85 -0.37
CA HIS A 59 5.79 7.90 0.02
C HIS A 59 4.42 7.73 -0.63
N VAL A 60 4.37 7.36 -1.91
CA VAL A 60 3.12 7.20 -2.65
C VAL A 60 2.36 5.98 -2.12
N LEU A 61 3.08 4.89 -1.81
CA LEU A 61 2.48 3.73 -1.15
C LEU A 61 1.86 4.10 0.21
N MET A 62 2.59 4.83 1.04
CA MET A 62 2.08 5.28 2.34
C MET A 62 0.84 6.17 2.18
N PHE A 63 0.82 7.04 1.17
CA PHE A 63 -0.33 7.88 0.89
C PHE A 63 -1.56 7.04 0.51
N ARG A 64 -1.40 6.02 -0.33
CA ARG A 64 -2.48 5.06 -0.65
C ARG A 64 -2.97 4.30 0.60
N MET A 65 -2.05 3.88 1.49
CA MET A 65 -2.42 3.21 2.74
C MET A 65 -3.24 4.11 3.67
N LEU A 66 -2.94 5.40 3.76
CA LEU A 66 -3.71 6.34 4.57
C LEU A 66 -5.15 6.50 4.05
N ILE A 67 -5.33 6.47 2.73
CA ILE A 67 -6.67 6.49 2.14
C ILE A 67 -7.44 5.21 2.49
N LEU A 68 -6.79 4.05 2.38
CA LEU A 68 -7.38 2.78 2.77
C LEU A 68 -7.78 2.76 4.26
N GLN A 69 -6.89 3.26 5.13
CA GLN A 69 -7.15 3.43 6.55
C GLN A 69 -8.39 4.28 6.80
N ALA A 70 -8.49 5.44 6.15
CA ALA A 70 -9.62 6.35 6.29
C ALA A 70 -10.93 5.73 5.77
N SER A 71 -10.90 5.07 4.61
CA SER A 71 -12.09 4.45 3.99
C SER A 71 -12.66 3.29 4.80
N HIS A 72 -11.81 2.52 5.47
CA HIS A 72 -12.23 1.36 6.27
C HIS A 72 -12.17 1.59 7.78
N SER A 73 -11.88 2.82 8.22
CA SER A 73 -11.70 3.17 9.65
C SER A 73 -10.71 2.24 10.37
N LEU A 74 -9.62 1.87 9.69
CA LEU A 74 -8.58 1.00 10.24
C LEU A 74 -7.65 1.79 11.16
N SER A 75 -7.24 1.16 12.27
CA SER A 75 -6.14 1.67 13.07
C SER A 75 -4.80 1.41 12.37
N ASP A 76 -3.78 2.14 12.79
CA ASP A 76 -2.41 1.96 12.29
C ASP A 76 -1.92 0.53 12.53
N GLU A 77 -2.08 0.03 13.77
CA GLU A 77 -1.75 -1.36 14.14
C GLU A 77 -2.47 -2.40 13.27
N ARG A 78 -3.75 -2.19 12.97
CA ARG A 78 -4.52 -3.10 12.11
C ARG A 78 -4.03 -3.06 10.67
N THR A 79 -3.60 -1.91 10.20
CA THR A 79 -3.06 -1.75 8.85
C THR A 79 -1.71 -2.44 8.73
N GLU A 80 -0.83 -2.25 9.71
CA GLU A 80 0.47 -2.93 9.77
C GLU A 80 0.30 -4.46 9.82
N TYR A 81 -0.72 -4.97 10.52
CA TYR A 81 -0.99 -6.41 10.56
C TYR A 81 -1.47 -6.99 9.21
N LEU A 82 -2.15 -6.20 8.38
CA LEU A 82 -2.75 -6.66 7.13
C LEU A 82 -1.81 -6.54 5.91
N VAL A 83 -0.74 -5.75 6.04
CA VAL A 83 0.25 -5.45 4.99
C VAL A 83 1.52 -6.27 5.17
#